data_AF-A0A7Z0WCI8-F1
#
_entry.id   AF-A0A7Z0WCI8-F1
#
_cell.length_a   1.000
_cell.length_b   1.000
_cell.length_c   1.000
_cell.angle_alpha   90.00
_cell.angle_beta   90.00
_cell.angle_gamma   90.00
#
_symmetry.space_group_name_H-M   'P 1'
#
loop_
_entity.id
_entity.type
_entity.pdbx_description
1 polymer ?
#
loop_
_entity_poly.entity_id
_entity_poly.type
_entity_poly.pdbx_seq_one_letter_code
_entity_poly.pdbx_strand_id
1 'polypeptide(L)'
;MTDGYAANPDRLAAEGARFDDLAGRVGQIHRTLADALSATGECWGTDAVGASFADAHAAPAETTLTALSSLTESLGAVGTRFTATGTAYTGAEDAAVEHLRATAPDA
;
A
#
# COMPACT_ATOMS: atom_id res chain seq x y z
N MET A 1 23.03 -1.83 31.35
CA MET A 1 22.48 -1.09 30.19
C MET A 1 22.13 -2.12 29.13
N THR A 2 20.88 -2.57 29.11
CA THR A 2 20.38 -3.43 28.03
C THR A 2 19.08 -2.79 27.56
N ASP A 3 19.19 -1.63 26.93
CA ASP A 3 18.09 -1.16 26.09
C ASP A 3 18.10 -2.08 24.87
N GLY A 4 17.40 -3.20 25.00
CA GLY A 4 17.16 -4.12 23.90
C GLY A 4 16.29 -3.45 22.85
N TYR A 5 16.37 -3.93 21.61
CA TYR A 5 15.43 -3.55 20.57
C TYR A 5 14.05 -4.10 20.91
N ALA A 6 13.16 -3.23 21.38
CA ALA A 6 11.74 -3.55 21.57
C ALA A 6 10.95 -3.12 20.33
N ALA A 7 10.38 -4.08 19.61
CA ALA A 7 9.35 -3.78 18.61
C ALA A 7 8.05 -3.45 19.36
N ASN A 8 7.27 -2.49 18.84
CA ASN A 8 5.91 -2.23 19.32
C ASN A 8 4.94 -2.86 18.30
N PRO A 9 4.39 -4.05 18.58
CA PRO A 9 3.59 -4.81 17.61
C PRO A 9 2.28 -4.09 17.27
N ASP A 10 1.65 -3.49 18.27
CA ASP A 10 0.41 -2.72 18.10
C ASP A 10 0.63 -1.52 17.18
N ARG A 11 1.76 -0.83 17.35
CA ARG A 11 2.13 0.29 16.47
C ARG A 11 2.43 -0.20 15.05
N LEU A 12 3.09 -1.34 14.88
CA LEU A 12 3.33 -1.91 13.54
C LEU A 12 2.02 -2.26 12.84
N ALA A 13 1.08 -2.89 13.54
CA ALA A 13 -0.24 -3.21 13.00
C ALA A 13 -1.05 -1.94 12.66
N ALA A 14 -1.04 -0.95 13.56
CA ALA A 14 -1.74 0.31 13.35
C ALA A 14 -1.18 1.12 12.16
N GLU A 15 0.14 1.20 12.01
CA GLU A 15 0.77 1.85 10.86
C GLU A 15 0.55 1.04 9.57
N GLY A 16 0.54 -0.30 9.65
CA GLY A 16 0.18 -1.18 8.53
C GLY A 16 -1.21 -0.84 7.96
N ALA A 17 -2.22 -0.70 8.82
CA ALA A 17 -3.57 -0.33 8.41
C ALA A 17 -3.65 1.06 7.73
N ARG A 18 -2.76 2.00 8.07
CA ARG A 18 -2.70 3.31 7.40
C ARG A 18 -2.21 3.21 5.96
N PHE A 19 -1.27 2.30 5.68
CA PHE A 19 -0.83 2.04 4.31
C PHE A 19 -1.95 1.44 3.47
N ASP A 20 -2.79 0.59 4.05
CA ASP A 20 -3.98 0.03 3.38
C ASP A 20 -5.01 1.13 3.05
N ASP A 21 -5.25 2.08 3.96
CA ASP A 21 -6.10 3.26 3.68
C ASP A 21 -5.53 4.11 2.53
N LEU A 22 -4.23 4.41 2.58
CA LEU A 22 -3.56 5.16 1.52
C LEU A 22 -3.63 4.44 0.18
N ALA A 23 -3.40 3.13 0.15
CA ALA A 23 -3.55 2.32 -1.05
C ALA A 23 -5.00 2.40 -1.59
N GLY A 24 -6.00 2.28 -0.71
CA GLY A 24 -7.41 2.42 -1.07
C GLY A 24 -7.72 3.78 -1.72
N ARG A 25 -7.20 4.87 -1.14
CA ARG A 25 -7.36 6.24 -1.65
C ARG A 25 -6.70 6.44 -3.01
N VAL A 26 -5.46 5.98 -3.18
CA VAL A 26 -4.77 6.05 -4.48
C VAL A 26 -5.51 5.22 -5.53
N GLY A 27 -5.99 4.04 -5.17
CA GLY A 27 -6.80 3.19 -6.06
C GLY A 27 -8.10 3.86 -6.48
N GLN A 28 -8.76 4.61 -5.59
CA GLN A 28 -9.97 5.37 -5.92
C GLN A 28 -9.67 6.53 -6.88
N ILE A 29 -8.56 7.25 -6.66
CA ILE A 29 -8.11 8.33 -7.57
C ILE A 29 -7.81 7.74 -8.95
N HIS A 30 -7.06 6.64 -9.01
CA HIS A 30 -6.73 5.96 -10.25
C HIS A 30 -7.98 5.55 -11.03
N ARG A 31 -8.94 4.87 -10.38
CA ARG A 31 -10.21 4.46 -11.03
C ARG A 31 -11.00 5.66 -11.55
N THR A 32 -11.21 6.66 -10.70
CA THR A 32 -11.94 7.88 -11.09
C THR A 32 -11.32 8.55 -12.31
N LEU A 33 -9.99 8.67 -12.33
CA LEU A 33 -9.27 9.27 -13.45
C LEU A 33 -9.36 8.40 -14.71
N ALA A 34 -9.14 7.09 -14.59
CA ALA A 34 -9.20 6.15 -15.72
C ALA A 34 -10.61 6.12 -16.35
N ASP A 35 -11.66 6.12 -15.54
CA ASP A 35 -13.05 6.14 -15.98
C ASP A 35 -13.37 7.46 -16.71
N ALA A 36 -12.94 8.60 -16.15
CA ALA A 36 -13.15 9.91 -16.78
C ALA A 36 -12.43 10.02 -18.13
N LEU A 37 -11.18 9.56 -18.22
CA LEU A 37 -10.43 9.57 -19.48
C LEU A 37 -11.05 8.63 -20.51
N SER A 38 -11.47 7.43 -20.11
CA SER A 38 -12.13 6.47 -21.00
C SER A 38 -13.45 6.99 -21.55
N ALA A 39 -14.23 7.69 -20.71
CA ALA A 39 -15.50 8.30 -21.12
C ALA A 39 -15.31 9.48 -22.10
N THR A 40 -14.17 10.17 -22.03
CA THR A 40 -13.89 11.34 -22.88
C THR A 40 -13.42 10.93 -24.28
N GLY A 41 -12.76 9.77 -24.43
CA GLY A 41 -12.23 9.30 -25.71
C GLY A 41 -11.05 10.18 -26.20
N GLU A 42 -10.82 10.23 -27.51
CA GLU A 42 -9.78 11.10 -28.07
C GLU A 42 -10.08 12.58 -27.82
N CYS A 43 -9.28 13.22 -26.97
CA CYS A 43 -9.57 14.55 -26.44
C CYS A 43 -9.08 15.71 -27.34
N TRP A 44 -8.25 15.42 -28.35
CA TRP A 44 -7.43 16.44 -29.02
C TRP A 44 -7.87 16.73 -30.46
N GLY A 45 -8.85 15.97 -30.98
CA GLY A 45 -9.32 16.09 -32.36
C GLY A 45 -8.42 15.37 -33.38
N THR A 46 -8.95 15.16 -34.57
CA THR A 46 -8.29 14.38 -35.63
C THR A 46 -7.58 15.26 -36.68
N ASP A 47 -7.48 16.58 -36.42
CA ASP A 47 -6.72 17.47 -37.27
C ASP A 47 -5.21 17.37 -36.99
N ALA A 48 -4.39 18.03 -37.81
CA ALA A 48 -2.92 17.97 -37.67
C ALA A 48 -2.43 18.49 -36.31
N VAL A 49 -3.16 19.43 -35.69
CA VAL A 49 -2.80 19.96 -34.37
C VAL A 49 -3.14 18.93 -33.31
N GLY A 50 -4.34 18.36 -33.35
CA GLY A 50 -4.81 17.33 -32.43
C GLY A 50 -3.94 16.08 -32.45
N ALA A 51 -3.59 15.59 -33.63
CA ALA A 51 -2.67 14.47 -33.80
C ALA A 51 -1.29 14.76 -33.20
N SER A 52 -0.73 15.96 -33.43
CA SER A 52 0.57 16.33 -32.87
C SER A 52 0.56 16.39 -31.34
N PHE A 53 -0.55 16.81 -30.72
CA PHE A 53 -0.66 16.79 -29.27
C PHE A 53 -0.84 15.36 -28.74
N ALA A 54 -1.63 14.52 -29.41
CA ALA A 54 -1.80 13.12 -29.03
C ALA A 54 -0.44 12.39 -29.03
N ASP A 55 0.37 12.57 -30.08
CA ASP A 55 1.72 12.00 -30.19
C ASP A 55 2.63 12.41 -29.01
N ALA A 56 2.50 13.66 -28.53
CA ALA A 56 3.31 14.17 -27.44
C ALA A 56 2.83 13.76 -26.04
N HIS A 57 1.53 13.50 -25.86
CA HIS A 57 0.91 13.40 -24.53
C HIS A 57 0.26 12.06 -24.20
N ALA A 58 -0.13 11.23 -25.18
CA ALA A 58 -0.80 9.97 -24.92
C ALA A 58 0.08 9.00 -24.10
N ALA A 59 1.30 8.74 -24.55
CA ALA A 59 2.20 7.83 -23.84
C ALA A 59 2.59 8.31 -22.41
N PRO A 60 2.94 9.59 -22.19
CA PRO A 60 3.12 10.11 -20.82
C PRO A 60 1.89 9.98 -19.92
N ALA A 61 0.69 10.19 -20.47
CA ALA A 61 -0.56 10.04 -19.73
C ALA A 61 -0.79 8.58 -19.31
N GLU A 62 -0.63 7.62 -20.23
CA GLU A 62 -0.71 6.18 -19.95
C GLU A 62 0.33 5.72 -18.93
N THR A 63 1.56 6.24 -19.05
CA THR A 63 2.64 5.97 -18.08
C THR A 63 2.25 6.43 -16.68
N THR A 64 1.64 7.62 -16.59
CA THR A 64 1.20 8.18 -15.31
C THR A 64 0.05 7.37 -14.70
N LEU A 65 -0.93 6.94 -15.50
CA LEU A 65 -2.01 6.06 -15.04
C LEU A 65 -1.45 4.74 -14.52
N THR A 66 -0.54 4.12 -15.27
CA THR A 66 0.13 2.87 -14.87
C THR A 66 0.88 3.05 -13.54
N ALA A 67 1.60 4.17 -13.37
CA ALA A 67 2.32 4.46 -12.14
C ALA A 67 1.39 4.59 -10.92
N LEU A 68 0.19 5.14 -11.08
CA LEU A 68 -0.81 5.21 -10.01
C LEU A 68 -1.34 3.82 -9.60
N SER A 69 -1.53 2.93 -10.59
CA SER A 69 -1.88 1.53 -10.31
C SER A 69 -0.76 0.84 -9.51
N SER A 70 0.48 0.93 -9.97
CA SER A 70 1.63 0.34 -9.29
C SER A 70 1.87 0.92 -7.88
N LEU A 71 1.57 2.21 -7.68
CA LEU A 71 1.65 2.84 -6.37
C LEU A 71 0.63 2.25 -5.38
N THR A 72 -0.59 1.97 -5.85
CA THR A 72 -1.63 1.29 -5.04
C THR A 72 -1.13 -0.06 -4.54
N GLU A 73 -0.56 -0.87 -5.45
CA GLU A 73 -0.01 -2.19 -5.11
C GLU A 73 1.17 -2.08 -4.13
N SER A 74 2.08 -1.14 -4.38
CA SER A 74 3.26 -0.94 -3.54
C SER A 74 2.89 -0.53 -2.12
N LEU A 75 1.92 0.38 -1.94
CA LEU A 75 1.43 0.79 -0.63
C LEU A 75 0.76 -0.37 0.11
N GLY A 76 -0.12 -1.13 -0.55
CA GLY A 76 -0.76 -2.30 0.06
C GLY A 76 0.23 -3.40 0.45
N ALA A 77 1.29 -3.60 -0.35
CA ALA A 77 2.36 -4.54 -0.02
C ALA A 77 3.15 -4.11 1.24
N VAL A 78 3.40 -2.80 1.41
CA VAL A 78 4.02 -2.27 2.63
C VAL A 78 3.10 -2.47 3.83
N GLY A 79 1.82 -2.12 3.72
CA GLY A 79 0.83 -2.32 4.79
C GLY A 79 0.76 -3.76 5.26
N THR A 80 0.64 -4.69 4.30
CA THR A 80 0.64 -6.15 4.56
C THR A 80 1.88 -6.60 5.33
N ARG A 81 3.08 -6.11 4.96
CA ARG A 81 4.33 -6.50 5.63
C ARG A 81 4.40 -5.97 7.07
N PHE A 82 3.94 -4.74 7.31
CA PHE A 82 3.90 -4.16 8.65
C PHE A 82 2.93 -4.93 9.56
N THR A 83 1.71 -5.19 9.08
CA THR A 83 0.71 -5.98 9.81
C THR A 83 1.18 -7.41 10.09
N ALA A 84 1.79 -8.08 9.10
CA ALA A 84 2.35 -9.41 9.27
C ALA A 84 3.49 -9.43 10.32
N THR A 85 4.36 -8.41 10.29
CA THR A 85 5.45 -8.29 11.26
C THR A 85 4.92 -8.06 12.68
N GLY A 86 3.95 -7.16 12.86
CA GLY A 86 3.30 -6.94 14.15
C GLY A 86 2.66 -8.22 14.70
N THR A 87 1.90 -8.93 13.86
CA THR A 87 1.27 -10.20 14.24
C THR A 87 2.28 -11.27 14.64
N ALA A 88 3.40 -11.36 13.91
CA ALA A 88 4.48 -12.31 14.22
C ALA A 88 5.15 -12.02 15.58
N TYR A 89 5.38 -10.74 15.91
CA TYR A 89 5.92 -10.36 17.22
C TYR A 89 4.96 -10.72 18.36
N THR A 90 3.67 -10.38 18.24
CA THR A 90 2.67 -10.73 19.26
C THR A 90 2.59 -12.25 19.47
N GLY A 91 2.56 -13.02 18.37
CA GLY A 91 2.54 -14.48 18.46
C GLY A 91 3.79 -15.10 19.10
N ALA A 92 4.97 -14.52 18.86
CA ALA A 92 6.20 -14.95 19.51
C ALA A 92 6.20 -14.66 21.02
N GLU A 93 5.69 -13.49 21.42
CA GLU A 93 5.56 -13.11 22.83
C GLU A 93 4.57 -14.03 23.56
N ASP A 94 3.39 -14.26 22.98
CA ASP A 94 2.38 -15.15 23.57
C ASP A 94 2.92 -16.58 23.76
N ALA A 95 3.67 -17.09 22.78
CA ALA A 95 4.30 -18.40 22.86
C ALA A 95 5.38 -18.46 23.97
N ALA A 96 6.16 -17.39 24.13
CA ALA A 96 7.17 -17.30 25.19
C ALA A 96 6.52 -17.23 26.58
N VAL A 97 5.45 -16.46 26.73
CA VAL A 97 4.66 -16.37 27.97
C VAL A 97 4.06 -17.72 28.33
N GLU A 98 3.50 -18.45 27.36
CA GLU A 98 2.93 -19.77 27.59
C GLU A 98 4.00 -20.79 27.99
N HIS A 99 5.18 -20.75 27.36
CA HIS A 99 6.31 -21.58 27.75
C HIS A 99 6.78 -21.28 29.18
N LEU A 100 6.82 -20.01 29.57
CA LEU A 100 7.13 -19.58 30.94
C LEU A 100 6.10 -20.09 31.95
N ARG A 101 4.80 -20.01 31.63
CA ARG A 101 3.74 -20.58 32.49
C ARG A 101 3.86 -22.09 32.63
N ALA A 102 4.16 -22.79 31.54
CA ALA A 102 4.32 -24.24 31.55
C ALA A 102 5.58 -24.71 32.33
N THR A 103 6.61 -23.87 32.40
CA THR A 103 7.88 -24.17 33.10
C THR A 103 7.94 -23.64 34.54
N ALA A 104 6.96 -22.84 34.97
CA ALA A 104 6.78 -22.40 36.34
C ALA A 104 5.57 -23.09 37.00
N PRO A 105 5.64 -24.39 37.35
CA PRO A 105 4.62 -25.04 38.15
C PRO A 105 4.76 -24.59 39.62
N ASP A 106 3.73 -23.93 40.14
CA ASP A 106 3.48 -23.55 41.54
C ASP A 106 4.64 -22.86 42.31
N ALA A 107 4.47 -21.56 42.55
CA ALA A 107 5.07 -20.82 43.67
C ALA A 107 3.98 -20.47 44.68
#